data_AF-C6LBD9-F1
#
_entry.id   AF-C6LBD9-F1
#
_cell.length_a   1.000
_cell.length_b   1.000
_cell.length_c   1.000
_cell.angle_alpha   90.00
_cell.angle_beta   90.00
_cell.angle_gamma   90.00
#
_symmetry.space_group_name_H-M   'P 1'
#
loop_
_entity.id
_entity.type
_entity.pdbx_description
1 polymer ?
#
loop_
_entity_poly.entity_id
_entity_poly.type
_entity_poly.pdbx_seq_one_letter_code
_entity_poly.pdbx_strand_id
1 'polypeptide(L)'
;MTAHAKTREEVVQELNSDQLHGLSQEQAAEKYALYGENKLREKKKKTNLQRFFAQFKDVMILILLAAAAVSFVVACLEGDAEGFFEPVLILLIVVLNAIMGVVQESRAEKALEALKGLSAPHARVIRGGEEAVINAAELVPGDIIRLEAGDFVPADARLLHSVSLKSEESALTGESVPAEKDAEAIIEEKAPLGDRVNMVFSGCSITYGTATAVVTATGMDENPHTAGAGHALQRRLGDIPRDKGTAHRGPDGDRHRTGGLQQRDAEGAA
;
A
#
# COMPACT_ATOMS: atom_id res chain seq x y z
N MET A 1 16.85 5.97 -12.19
CA MET A 1 18.04 6.40 -11.43
C MET A 1 18.46 5.25 -10.54
N THR A 2 19.72 4.82 -10.60
CA THR A 2 20.29 3.75 -9.76
C THR A 2 21.03 4.37 -8.56
N ALA A 3 20.30 5.12 -7.73
CA ALA A 3 20.90 5.92 -6.66
C ALA A 3 21.68 5.07 -5.64
N HIS A 4 21.28 3.81 -5.43
CA HIS A 4 21.99 2.86 -4.56
C HIS A 4 23.38 2.50 -5.06
N ALA A 5 23.62 2.54 -6.38
CA ALA A 5 24.89 2.15 -6.98
C ALA A 5 25.87 3.31 -7.18
N LYS A 6 25.41 4.54 -6.91
CA LYS A 6 26.21 5.76 -7.00
C LYS A 6 26.69 6.21 -5.63
N THR A 7 27.76 6.99 -5.62
CA THR A 7 28.21 7.67 -4.41
C THR A 7 27.19 8.73 -3.97
N ARG A 8 27.18 9.07 -2.68
CA ARG A 8 26.24 10.06 -2.14
C ARG A 8 26.44 11.43 -2.80
N GLU A 9 27.68 11.78 -3.12
CA GLU A 9 28.05 13.05 -3.78
C GLU A 9 27.49 13.11 -5.21
N GLU A 10 27.61 12.03 -5.99
CA GLU A 10 27.05 11.95 -7.34
C GLU A 10 25.52 12.07 -7.34
N VAL A 11 24.85 11.42 -6.39
CA VAL A 11 23.38 11.48 -6.25
C VAL A 11 22.92 12.90 -5.92
N VAL A 12 23.60 13.58 -4.99
CA VAL A 12 23.30 14.96 -4.62
C VAL A 12 23.50 15.91 -5.81
N GLN A 13 24.59 15.72 -6.56
CA GLN A 13 24.86 16.51 -7.77
C GLN A 13 23.82 16.28 -8.87
N GLU A 14 23.46 15.03 -9.17
CA GLU A 14 22.47 14.69 -10.19
C GLU A 14 21.10 15.27 -9.87
N LEU A 15 20.76 15.34 -8.58
CA LEU A 15 19.52 15.93 -8.09
C LEU A 15 19.61 17.46 -7.94
N ASN A 16 20.73 18.10 -8.26
CA ASN A 16 20.97 19.54 -8.07
C ASN A 16 20.59 19.99 -6.64
N SER A 17 21.05 19.25 -5.63
CA SER A 17 20.84 19.57 -4.21
C SER A 17 22.15 19.91 -3.51
N ASP A 18 22.06 20.41 -2.28
CA ASP A 18 23.20 20.68 -1.40
C ASP A 18 23.12 19.75 -0.18
N GLN A 19 24.22 19.08 0.15
CA GLN A 19 24.25 18.10 1.24
C GLN A 19 24.04 18.74 2.62
N LEU A 20 24.47 19.99 2.81
CA LEU A 20 24.43 20.69 4.09
C LEU A 20 23.21 21.60 4.21
N HIS A 21 22.88 22.32 3.13
CA HIS A 21 21.83 23.33 3.12
C HIS A 21 20.52 22.84 2.51
N GLY A 22 20.55 21.70 1.82
CA GLY A 22 19.41 21.22 1.04
C GLY A 22 19.00 22.17 -0.07
N LEU A 23 17.74 22.04 -0.51
CA LEU A 23 17.20 22.90 -1.58
C LEU A 23 16.84 24.28 -1.04
N SER A 24 16.97 25.32 -1.86
CA SER A 24 16.33 26.60 -1.56
C SER A 24 14.80 26.50 -1.67
N GLN A 25 14.08 27.45 -1.08
CA GLN A 25 12.62 27.54 -1.21
C GLN A 25 12.20 27.63 -2.69
N GLU A 26 12.92 28.40 -3.49
CA GLU A 26 12.67 28.58 -4.92
C GLU A 26 12.90 27.27 -5.69
N GLN A 27 14.03 26.58 -5.44
CA GLN A 27 14.33 25.30 -6.07
C GLN A 27 13.29 24.24 -5.71
N ALA A 28 12.85 24.20 -4.45
CA ALA A 28 11.81 23.29 -4.01
C ALA A 28 10.48 23.59 -4.70
N ALA A 29 10.10 24.86 -4.85
CA ALA A 29 8.88 25.27 -5.54
C ALA A 29 8.92 24.95 -7.05
N GLU A 30 10.05 25.19 -7.72
CA GLU A 30 10.26 24.84 -9.13
C GLU A 30 10.14 23.33 -9.35
N LYS A 31 10.79 22.54 -8.51
CA LYS A 31 10.68 21.08 -8.57
C LYS A 31 9.28 20.60 -8.22
N TYR A 32 8.59 21.25 -7.30
CA TYR A 32 7.21 20.90 -6.97
C TYR A 32 6.28 21.16 -8.15
N ALA A 33 6.50 22.24 -8.91
CA ALA A 33 5.76 22.49 -10.14
C ALA A 33 6.05 21.43 -11.23
N LEU A 34 7.27 20.86 -11.27
CA LEU A 34 7.68 19.86 -12.24
C LEU A 34 7.24 18.43 -11.90
N TYR A 35 7.50 17.99 -10.67
CA TYR A 35 7.24 16.62 -10.20
C TYR A 35 5.86 16.46 -9.54
N GLY A 36 5.27 17.57 -9.10
CA GLY A 36 4.01 17.60 -8.37
C GLY A 36 4.08 16.98 -6.97
N GLU A 37 2.92 16.73 -6.37
CA GLU A 37 2.82 16.14 -5.03
C GLU A 37 3.49 14.77 -4.92
N ASN A 38 4.17 14.54 -3.79
CA ASN A 38 4.58 13.21 -3.33
C ASN A 38 3.36 12.42 -2.83
N LYS A 39 2.45 12.12 -3.74
CA LYS A 39 1.31 11.23 -3.52
C LYS A 39 1.24 10.24 -4.66
N LEU A 40 1.01 8.99 -4.29
CA LEU A 40 0.76 7.95 -5.27
C LEU A 40 -0.54 8.27 -6.01
N ARG A 41 -0.50 8.20 -7.35
CA ARG A 41 -1.69 8.41 -8.20
C ARG A 41 -2.79 7.43 -7.81
N GLU A 42 -3.83 7.92 -7.13
CA GLU A 42 -4.99 7.10 -6.86
C GLU A 42 -5.72 6.78 -8.16
N LYS A 43 -6.03 5.49 -8.39
CA LYS A 43 -6.97 5.12 -9.45
C LYS A 43 -8.26 5.92 -9.23
N LYS A 44 -8.79 6.55 -10.28
CA LYS A 44 -10.05 7.31 -10.22
C LYS A 44 -11.10 6.49 -9.47
N LYS A 45 -11.51 6.96 -8.28
CA LYS A 45 -12.54 6.30 -7.47
C LYS A 45 -13.82 6.23 -8.31
N LYS A 46 -14.48 5.07 -8.36
CA LYS A 46 -15.79 4.96 -9.02
C LYS A 46 -16.77 5.84 -8.28
N THR A 47 -17.57 6.63 -8.99
CA THR A 47 -18.59 7.45 -8.34
C THR A 47 -19.68 6.55 -7.73
N ASN A 48 -20.40 7.04 -6.71
CA ASN A 48 -21.51 6.30 -6.10
C ASN A 48 -22.54 5.84 -7.15
N LEU A 49 -22.78 6.66 -8.18
CA LEU A 49 -23.67 6.34 -9.28
C LEU A 49 -23.10 5.22 -10.17
N GLN A 50 -21.80 5.27 -10.50
CA GLN A 50 -21.14 4.18 -11.23
C GLN A 50 -21.16 2.86 -10.42
N ARG A 51 -21.02 2.92 -9.10
CA ARG A 51 -21.11 1.74 -8.22
C ARG A 51 -22.52 1.18 -8.20
N PHE A 52 -23.53 2.03 -8.10
CA PHE A 52 -24.93 1.64 -8.18
C PHE A 52 -25.23 0.90 -9.48
N PHE A 53 -24.87 1.47 -10.64
CA PHE A 53 -25.04 0.80 -11.94
C PHE A 53 -24.16 -0.45 -12.10
N ALA A 54 -23.03 -0.55 -11.41
CA ALA A 54 -22.22 -1.76 -11.41
C ALA A 54 -22.92 -2.94 -10.71
N GLN A 55 -23.78 -2.70 -9.73
CA GLN A 55 -24.60 -3.75 -9.09
C GLN A 55 -25.53 -4.43 -10.12
N PHE A 56 -26.08 -3.67 -11.08
CA PHE A 56 -26.92 -4.23 -12.15
C PHE A 56 -26.15 -5.10 -13.16
N LYS A 57 -24.81 -5.15 -13.09
CA LYS A 57 -23.98 -6.07 -13.89
C LYS A 57 -23.71 -7.38 -13.17
N ASP A 58 -24.10 -7.51 -11.90
CA ASP A 58 -23.93 -8.75 -11.15
C ASP A 58 -24.89 -9.82 -11.68
N VAL A 59 -24.36 -11.02 -11.94
CA VAL A 59 -25.12 -12.13 -12.53
C VAL A 59 -26.31 -12.52 -11.66
N MET A 60 -26.17 -12.48 -10.33
CA MET A 60 -27.24 -12.83 -9.40
C MET A 60 -28.36 -11.78 -9.42
N ILE A 61 -28.01 -10.49 -9.54
CA ILE A 61 -28.98 -9.40 -9.69
C ILE A 61 -29.69 -9.49 -11.05
N LEU A 62 -28.97 -9.82 -12.12
CA LEU A 62 -29.56 -10.02 -13.44
C LEU A 62 -30.57 -11.17 -13.45
N ILE A 63 -30.29 -12.27 -12.73
CA ILE A 63 -31.24 -13.37 -12.58
C ILE A 63 -32.52 -12.90 -11.85
N LEU A 64 -32.38 -12.11 -10.79
CA LEU A 64 -33.53 -11.54 -10.07
C LEU A 64 -34.35 -10.57 -10.93
N LEU A 65 -33.68 -9.74 -11.73
CA LEU A 65 -34.35 -8.84 -12.67
C LEU A 65 -35.05 -9.61 -13.79
N ALA A 66 -34.47 -10.71 -14.28
CA ALA A 66 -35.13 -11.60 -15.23
C ALA A 66 -36.37 -12.26 -14.62
N ALA A 67 -36.30 -12.73 -13.37
CA ALA A 67 -37.45 -13.27 -12.65
C ALA A 67 -38.54 -12.21 -12.44
N ALA A 68 -38.17 -10.99 -12.06
CA ALA A 68 -39.10 -9.87 -11.94
C ALA A 68 -39.77 -9.52 -13.29
N ALA A 69 -39.02 -9.56 -14.39
CA ALA A 69 -39.57 -9.31 -15.72
C ALA A 69 -40.56 -10.41 -16.16
N VAL A 70 -40.23 -11.69 -15.91
CA VAL A 70 -41.15 -12.81 -16.21
C VAL A 70 -42.43 -12.69 -15.38
N SER A 71 -42.32 -12.44 -14.07
CA SER A 71 -43.47 -12.23 -13.18
C SER A 71 -44.33 -11.03 -13.62
N PHE A 72 -43.70 -9.93 -14.05
CA PHE A 72 -44.40 -8.76 -14.58
C PHE A 72 -45.16 -9.05 -15.89
N VAL A 73 -44.60 -9.86 -16.80
CA VAL A 73 -45.29 -10.26 -18.04
C VAL A 73 -46.50 -11.13 -17.73
N VAL A 74 -46.38 -12.08 -16.80
CA VAL A 74 -47.51 -12.93 -16.36
C VAL A 74 -48.63 -12.06 -15.78
N ALA A 75 -48.30 -11.13 -14.89
CA ALA A 75 -49.27 -10.20 -14.30
C ALA A 75 -50.00 -9.34 -15.36
N CYS A 76 -49.27 -8.86 -16.37
CA CYS A 76 -49.88 -8.11 -17.49
C CYS A 76 -50.87 -8.95 -18.31
N LEU A 77 -50.61 -10.26 -18.48
CA LEU A 77 -51.47 -11.16 -19.23
C LEU A 77 -52.74 -11.55 -18.47
N GLU A 78 -52.63 -11.71 -17.14
CA GLU A 78 -53.76 -12.02 -16.27
C GLU A 78 -54.67 -10.81 -16.04
N GLY A 79 -54.13 -9.59 -16.16
CA GLY A 79 -54.91 -8.34 -16.12
C GLY A 79 -55.42 -7.99 -14.72
N ASP A 80 -54.97 -8.70 -13.68
CA ASP A 80 -55.33 -8.46 -12.29
C ASP A 80 -54.33 -7.52 -11.63
N ALA A 81 -54.84 -6.55 -10.86
CA ALA A 81 -54.02 -5.56 -10.17
C ALA A 81 -53.18 -6.20 -9.04
N GLU A 82 -53.65 -7.31 -8.46
CA GLU A 82 -52.94 -8.01 -7.40
C GLU A 82 -51.67 -8.72 -7.90
N GLY A 83 -51.61 -9.09 -9.19
CA GLY A 83 -50.46 -9.75 -9.81
C GLY A 83 -49.19 -8.89 -9.88
N PHE A 84 -49.31 -7.56 -9.77
CA PHE A 84 -48.16 -6.65 -9.78
C PHE A 84 -47.39 -6.62 -8.45
N PHE A 85 -47.90 -7.23 -7.39
CA PHE A 85 -47.25 -7.19 -6.07
C PHE A 85 -45.89 -7.89 -6.05
N GLU A 86 -45.80 -9.10 -6.64
CA GLU A 86 -44.55 -9.88 -6.72
C GLU A 86 -43.41 -9.16 -7.46
N PRO A 87 -43.58 -8.68 -8.71
CA PRO A 87 -42.49 -8.02 -9.43
C PRO A 87 -42.07 -6.70 -8.77
N VAL A 88 -43.02 -5.97 -8.15
CA VAL A 88 -42.72 -4.77 -7.37
C VAL A 88 -41.89 -5.10 -6.13
N LEU A 89 -42.22 -6.18 -5.41
CA LEU A 89 -41.46 -6.62 -4.24
C LEU A 89 -40.04 -7.04 -4.62
N ILE A 90 -39.86 -7.79 -5.72
CA ILE A 90 -38.53 -8.19 -6.20
C ILE A 90 -37.72 -6.95 -6.60
N LEU A 91 -38.32 -6.01 -7.34
CA LEU A 91 -37.65 -4.76 -7.73
C LEU A 91 -37.23 -3.95 -6.51
N LEU A 92 -38.09 -3.85 -5.49
CA LEU A 92 -37.79 -3.18 -4.23
C LEU A 92 -36.59 -3.82 -3.52
N ILE A 93 -36.55 -5.15 -3.43
CA ILE A 93 -35.42 -5.89 -2.82
C ILE A 93 -34.12 -5.62 -3.60
N VAL A 94 -34.16 -5.64 -4.93
CA VAL A 94 -32.98 -5.35 -5.77
C VAL A 94 -32.46 -3.94 -5.53
N VAL A 95 -33.35 -2.94 -5.49
CA VAL A 95 -32.98 -1.54 -5.23
C VAL A 95 -32.39 -1.38 -3.83
N LEU A 96 -33.02 -1.98 -2.81
CA LEU A 96 -32.52 -1.96 -1.43
C LEU A 96 -31.13 -2.61 -1.33
N ASN A 97 -30.93 -3.75 -1.98
CA ASN A 97 -29.63 -4.42 -2.01
C ASN A 97 -28.57 -3.59 -2.74
N ALA A 98 -28.91 -2.92 -3.83
CA ALA A 98 -27.99 -2.03 -4.54
C ALA A 98 -27.57 -0.83 -3.68
N ILE A 99 -28.52 -0.21 -2.94
CA ILE A 99 -28.23 0.87 -1.99
C ILE A 99 -27.34 0.35 -0.85
N MET A 100 -27.70 -0.79 -0.25
CA MET A 100 -26.89 -1.43 0.79
C MET A 100 -25.48 -1.73 0.30
N GLY A 101 -25.34 -2.24 -0.93
CA GLY A 101 -24.05 -2.52 -1.56
C GLY A 101 -23.18 -1.27 -1.70
N VAL A 102 -23.73 -0.16 -2.20
CA VAL A 102 -22.99 1.11 -2.33
C VAL A 102 -22.57 1.65 -0.96
N VAL A 103 -23.44 1.57 0.06
CA VAL A 103 -23.12 2.02 1.42
C VAL A 103 -22.02 1.16 2.04
N GLN A 104 -22.10 -0.18 1.90
CA GLN A 104 -21.10 -1.11 2.41
C GLN A 104 -19.74 -0.90 1.73
N GLU A 105 -19.72 -0.76 0.40
CA GLU A 105 -18.49 -0.48 -0.35
C GLU A 105 -17.87 0.87 0.05
N SER A 106 -18.70 1.90 0.24
CA SER A 106 -18.22 3.23 0.68
C SER A 106 -17.65 3.21 2.10
N ARG A 107 -18.23 2.42 3.02
CA ARG A 107 -17.70 2.25 4.38
C ARG A 107 -16.36 1.54 4.37
N ALA A 108 -16.22 0.48 3.57
CA ALA A 108 -14.97 -0.26 3.43
C ALA A 108 -13.84 0.62 2.87
N GLU A 109 -14.13 1.43 1.86
CA GLU A 109 -13.14 2.36 1.31
C GLU A 109 -12.73 3.46 2.29
N LYS A 110 -13.67 4.04 3.04
CA LYS A 110 -13.35 5.05 4.06
C LYS A 110 -12.42 4.49 5.13
N ALA A 111 -12.62 3.23 5.54
CA ALA A 111 -11.73 2.57 6.48
C ALA A 111 -10.32 2.38 5.89
N LEU A 112 -10.22 2.01 4.60
CA LEU A 112 -8.94 1.90 3.89
C LEU A 112 -8.24 3.26 3.76
N GLU A 113 -8.99 4.33 3.49
CA GLU A 113 -8.46 5.69 3.37
C GLU A 113 -7.94 6.22 4.72
N ALA A 114 -8.64 5.94 5.82
CA ALA A 114 -8.16 6.24 7.16
C ALA A 114 -6.85 5.52 7.49
N LEU A 115 -6.68 4.26 7.04
CA LEU A 115 -5.42 3.53 7.20
C LEU A 115 -4.28 4.15 6.39
N LYS A 116 -4.53 4.61 5.16
CA LYS A 116 -3.53 5.31 4.34
C LYS A 116 -3.09 6.64 4.94
N GLY A 117 -4.01 7.37 5.59
CA GLY A 117 -3.72 8.66 6.23
C GLY A 117 -2.81 8.58 7.44
N LEU A 118 -2.51 7.37 7.95
CA LEU A 118 -1.56 7.15 9.04
C LEU A 118 -0.10 7.04 8.56
N SER A 119 0.15 7.01 7.24
CA SER A 119 1.50 7.08 6.68
C SER A 119 2.06 8.50 6.78
N ALA A 120 3.27 8.67 7.35
CA ALA A 120 4.00 9.93 7.61
C ALA A 120 3.34 11.20 7.00
N PRO A 121 2.46 11.91 7.73
CA PRO A 121 1.80 13.10 7.21
C PRO A 121 2.78 14.27 7.05
N HIS A 122 3.86 14.25 7.82
CA HIS A 122 4.88 15.28 7.86
C HIS A 122 6.26 14.70 7.63
N ALA A 123 7.15 15.51 7.06
CA ALA A 123 8.55 15.20 6.85
C ALA A 123 9.42 16.32 7.41
N ARG A 124 10.50 15.95 8.09
CA ARG A 124 11.56 16.87 8.52
C ARG A 124 12.54 17.03 7.39
N VAL A 125 12.65 18.25 6.86
CA VAL A 125 13.53 18.59 5.74
C VAL A 125 14.55 19.64 6.13
N ILE A 126 15.67 19.67 5.42
CA ILE A 126 16.61 20.78 5.44
C ILE A 126 16.43 21.54 4.12
N ARG A 127 16.02 22.81 4.20
CA ARG A 127 15.87 23.70 3.05
C ARG A 127 16.48 25.06 3.38
N GLY A 128 17.34 25.58 2.51
CA GLY A 128 18.05 26.85 2.74
C GLY A 128 18.96 26.85 3.99
N GLY A 129 19.43 25.68 4.44
CA GLY A 129 20.25 25.54 5.66
C GLY A 129 19.45 25.45 6.95
N GLU A 130 18.12 25.57 6.89
CA GLU A 130 17.26 25.50 8.07
C GLU A 130 16.44 24.22 8.06
N GLU A 131 16.22 23.66 9.25
CA GLU A 131 15.31 22.55 9.42
C GLU A 131 13.86 23.05 9.43
N ALA A 132 12.99 22.42 8.64
CA ALA A 132 11.57 22.68 8.61
C ALA A 132 10.78 21.36 8.65
N VAL A 133 9.58 21.43 9.22
CA VAL A 133 8.58 20.35 9.12
C VAL A 133 7.57 20.75 8.06
N ILE A 134 7.49 19.97 6.98
CA ILE A 134 6.55 20.20 5.87
C ILE A 134 5.58 19.03 5.74
N ASN A 135 4.52 19.18 4.94
CA ASN A 135 3.69 18.02 4.60
C ASN A 135 4.51 17.07 3.73
N ALA A 136 4.45 15.76 4.00
CA ALA A 136 5.19 14.78 3.22
C ALA A 136 4.79 14.79 1.72
N ALA A 137 3.57 15.26 1.41
CA ALA A 137 3.07 15.47 0.05
C ALA A 137 3.80 16.60 -0.70
N GLU A 138 4.50 17.49 -0.01
CA GLU A 138 5.26 18.62 -0.58
C GLU A 138 6.74 18.28 -0.80
N LEU A 139 7.15 17.03 -0.52
CA LEU A 139 8.50 16.56 -0.81
C LEU A 139 8.72 16.45 -2.31
N VAL A 140 9.94 16.78 -2.72
CA VAL A 140 10.39 16.70 -4.11
C VAL A 140 11.74 15.98 -4.21
N PRO A 141 12.08 15.38 -5.37
CA PRO A 141 13.41 14.83 -5.60
C PRO A 141 14.53 15.85 -5.33
N GLY A 142 15.49 15.47 -4.51
CA GLY A 142 16.59 16.31 -4.05
C GLY A 142 16.37 16.98 -2.68
N ASP A 143 15.18 16.91 -2.08
CA ASP A 143 15.02 17.34 -0.68
C ASP A 143 15.93 16.51 0.23
N ILE A 144 16.54 17.18 1.22
CA ILE A 144 17.27 16.50 2.29
C ILE A 144 16.31 16.26 3.44
N ILE A 145 16.05 15.00 3.78
CA ILE A 145 15.19 14.61 4.88
C ILE A 145 16.04 14.16 6.08
N ARG A 146 15.53 14.42 7.29
CA ARG A 146 16.09 13.86 8.53
C ARG A 146 15.15 12.82 9.11
N LEU A 147 15.75 11.71 9.52
CA LEU A 147 15.06 10.53 10.03
C LEU A 147 15.63 10.15 11.40
N GLU A 148 14.75 9.75 12.31
CA GLU A 148 15.10 9.18 13.62
C GLU A 148 14.19 8.02 14.00
N ALA A 149 14.55 7.29 15.06
CA ALA A 149 13.74 6.21 15.59
C ALA A 149 12.30 6.68 15.88
N GLY A 150 11.33 5.95 15.31
CA GLY A 150 9.90 6.27 15.37
C GLY A 150 9.36 6.95 14.10
N ASP A 151 10.22 7.48 13.23
CA ASP A 151 9.79 8.10 11.98
C ASP A 151 9.37 7.05 10.95
N PHE A 152 8.31 7.38 10.20
CA PHE A 152 8.04 6.74 8.92
C PHE A 152 8.83 7.43 7.82
N VAL A 153 9.39 6.65 6.90
CA VAL A 153 10.12 7.16 5.75
C VAL A 153 9.11 7.73 4.74
N PRO A 154 9.18 9.04 4.40
CA PRO A 154 8.13 9.71 3.63
C PRO A 154 8.29 9.59 2.10
N ALA A 155 9.48 9.23 1.63
CA ALA A 155 9.82 9.06 0.22
C ALA A 155 11.06 8.16 0.07
N ASP A 156 11.26 7.57 -1.11
CA ASP A 156 12.45 6.75 -1.38
C ASP A 156 13.69 7.64 -1.43
N ALA A 157 14.69 7.36 -0.60
CA ALA A 157 15.83 8.26 -0.40
C ALA A 157 17.17 7.51 -0.27
N ARG A 158 18.24 8.16 -0.74
CA ARG A 158 19.63 7.71 -0.57
C ARG A 158 20.20 8.30 0.71
N LEU A 159 20.72 7.45 1.57
CA LEU A 159 21.36 7.89 2.81
C LEU A 159 22.62 8.71 2.52
N LEU A 160 22.74 9.86 3.19
CA LEU A 160 23.92 10.72 3.14
C LEU A 160 24.80 10.53 4.38
N HIS A 161 24.14 10.34 5.52
CA HIS A 161 24.75 10.07 6.82
C HIS A 161 23.81 9.18 7.64
N SER A 162 24.37 8.24 8.40
CA SER A 162 23.61 7.31 9.24
C SER A 162 24.39 6.98 10.50
N VAL A 163 23.73 6.96 11.66
CA VAL A 163 24.31 6.57 12.95
C VAL A 163 23.48 5.44 13.54
N SER A 164 24.04 4.23 13.52
CA SER A 164 23.39 3.00 13.99
C SER A 164 21.97 2.83 13.44
N LEU A 165 21.71 3.24 12.20
CA LEU A 165 20.37 3.30 11.66
C LEU A 165 19.83 1.88 11.40
N LYS A 166 18.61 1.61 11.87
CA LYS A 166 17.86 0.38 11.57
C LYS A 166 16.47 0.71 11.03
N SER A 167 16.08 0.00 9.97
CA SER A 167 14.80 0.20 9.27
C SER A 167 13.98 -1.08 9.32
N GLU A 168 12.68 -0.96 9.58
CA GLU A 168 11.71 -2.05 9.48
C GLU A 168 11.18 -2.12 8.04
N GLU A 169 11.54 -3.20 7.33
CA GLU A 169 11.31 -3.36 5.90
C GLU A 169 10.48 -4.60 5.55
N SER A 170 9.82 -5.23 6.54
CA SER A 170 8.95 -6.40 6.34
C SER A 170 7.90 -6.20 5.26
N ALA A 171 7.40 -4.98 5.08
CA ALA A 171 6.43 -4.66 4.03
C ALA A 171 7.01 -4.87 2.61
N LEU A 172 8.33 -4.68 2.42
CA LEU A 172 9.04 -4.79 1.15
C LEU A 172 9.72 -6.14 0.96
N THR A 173 10.43 -6.61 1.99
CA THR A 173 11.27 -7.82 1.91
C THR A 173 10.54 -9.06 2.43
N GLY A 174 9.56 -8.89 3.34
CA GLY A 174 8.93 -9.98 4.08
C GLY A 174 9.73 -10.44 5.30
N GLU A 175 10.87 -9.81 5.58
CA GLU A 175 11.72 -10.13 6.72
C GLU A 175 11.36 -9.23 7.90
N SER A 176 11.07 -9.81 9.06
CA SER A 176 10.66 -9.08 10.27
C SER A 176 11.82 -8.61 11.15
N VAL A 177 13.06 -8.84 10.73
CA VAL A 177 14.24 -8.37 11.46
C VAL A 177 14.61 -7.01 10.89
N PRO A 178 14.76 -5.96 11.75
CA PRO A 178 15.17 -4.65 11.27
C PRO A 178 16.49 -4.71 10.51
N ALA A 179 16.49 -4.17 9.29
CA ALA A 179 17.66 -4.11 8.42
C ALA A 179 18.61 -3.01 8.91
N GLU A 180 19.88 -3.35 9.05
CA GLU A 180 20.94 -2.37 9.34
C GLU A 180 21.23 -1.55 8.09
N LYS A 181 21.41 -0.24 8.29
CA LYS A 181 21.60 0.71 7.21
C LYS A 181 22.94 1.42 7.33
N ASP A 182 23.57 1.62 6.19
CA ASP A 182 24.90 2.22 6.08
C ASP A 182 24.95 3.19 4.89
N ALA A 183 25.13 4.47 5.18
CA ALA A 183 25.26 5.51 4.18
C ALA A 183 26.50 5.34 3.28
N GLU A 184 27.59 4.76 3.79
CA GLU A 184 28.87 4.61 3.11
C GLU A 184 28.96 3.34 2.27
N ALA A 185 28.01 2.42 2.41
CA ALA A 185 28.00 1.17 1.66
C ALA A 185 27.91 1.40 0.13
N ILE A 186 28.79 0.71 -0.59
CA ILE A 186 28.85 0.68 -2.06
C ILE A 186 28.09 -0.55 -2.53
N ILE A 187 27.03 -0.36 -3.30
CA ILE A 187 26.11 -1.42 -3.70
C ILE A 187 26.17 -1.63 -5.22
N GLU A 188 26.12 -2.88 -5.66
CA GLU A 188 26.09 -3.18 -7.09
C GLU A 188 24.78 -2.70 -7.75
N GLU A 189 24.87 -2.31 -9.03
CA GLU A 189 23.71 -1.82 -9.78
C GLU A 189 22.53 -2.81 -9.79
N LYS A 190 22.83 -4.11 -9.87
CA LYS A 190 21.84 -5.20 -9.94
C LYS A 190 21.45 -5.76 -8.57
N ALA A 191 21.86 -5.12 -7.48
CA ALA A 191 21.52 -5.60 -6.14
C ALA A 191 19.98 -5.66 -5.95
N PRO A 192 19.48 -6.76 -5.34
CA PRO A 192 18.07 -6.86 -4.97
C PRO A 192 17.74 -5.80 -3.93
N LEU A 193 16.44 -5.54 -3.74
CA LEU A 193 15.96 -4.42 -2.93
C LEU A 193 16.41 -4.51 -1.45
N GLY A 194 16.45 -5.73 -0.89
CA GLY A 194 16.89 -5.96 0.49
C GLY A 194 18.37 -5.65 0.73
N ASP A 195 19.22 -5.78 -0.30
CA ASP A 195 20.67 -5.55 -0.18
C ASP A 195 21.04 -4.07 -0.30
N ARG A 196 20.08 -3.19 -0.65
CA ARG A 196 20.29 -1.75 -0.80
C ARG A 196 20.28 -1.07 0.58
N VAL A 197 21.21 -1.47 1.44
CA VAL A 197 21.36 -0.97 2.83
C VAL A 197 21.70 0.53 2.91
N ASN A 198 22.07 1.12 1.78
CA ASN A 198 22.40 2.53 1.65
C ASN A 198 21.19 3.39 1.23
N MET A 199 20.01 2.77 1.10
CA MET A 199 18.73 3.38 0.80
C MET A 199 17.73 3.21 1.96
N VAL A 200 16.78 4.12 2.02
CA VAL A 200 15.55 4.01 2.81
C VAL A 200 14.34 4.16 1.90
N PHE A 201 13.26 3.48 2.24
CA PHE A 201 12.13 3.30 1.34
C PHE A 201 10.82 3.81 1.94
N SER A 202 10.02 4.48 1.12
CA SER A 202 8.73 5.02 1.50
C SER A 202 7.82 3.94 2.10
N GLY A 203 7.22 4.25 3.25
CA GLY A 203 6.31 3.34 3.95
C GLY A 203 6.99 2.37 4.92
N CYS A 204 8.33 2.32 4.95
CA CYS A 204 9.08 1.71 6.05
C CYS A 204 9.16 2.65 7.25
N SER A 205 9.52 2.11 8.41
CA SER A 205 9.73 2.89 9.65
C SER A 205 11.14 2.71 10.18
N ILE A 206 11.72 3.77 10.73
CA ILE A 206 13.00 3.70 11.41
C ILE A 206 12.79 3.19 12.83
N THR A 207 13.46 2.10 13.17
CA THR A 207 13.35 1.46 14.49
C THR A 207 14.44 1.93 15.46
N TYR A 208 15.60 2.34 14.94
CA TYR A 208 16.72 2.80 15.75
C TYR A 208 17.64 3.74 14.97
N GLY A 209 18.37 4.58 15.70
CA GLY A 209 19.38 5.47 15.15
C GLY A 209 18.82 6.75 14.52
N THR A 210 19.70 7.46 13.82
CA THR A 210 19.38 8.71 13.10
C THR A 210 20.07 8.73 11.74
N ALA A 211 19.49 9.47 10.80
CA ALA A 211 20.06 9.64 9.47
C ALA A 211 19.62 10.93 8.79
N THR A 212 20.43 11.35 7.82
CA THR A 212 20.03 12.31 6.78
C THR A 212 20.06 11.61 5.43
N ALA A 213 19.07 11.85 4.59
CA ALA A 213 18.95 11.22 3.28
C ALA A 213 18.49 12.24 2.24
N VAL A 214 18.90 12.05 0.99
CA VAL A 214 18.39 12.83 -0.15
C VAL A 214 17.27 12.06 -0.83
N VAL A 215 16.13 12.71 -1.03
CA VAL A 215 14.96 12.13 -1.71
C VAL A 215 15.31 11.86 -3.17
N THR A 216 15.20 10.61 -3.59
CA THR A 216 15.53 10.18 -4.95
C THR A 216 14.31 9.97 -5.83
N ALA A 217 13.18 9.58 -5.23
CA ALA A 217 11.92 9.39 -5.92
C ALA A 217 10.74 9.73 -5.02
N THR A 218 9.71 10.35 -5.61
CA THR A 218 8.43 10.68 -4.98
C THR A 218 7.29 9.96 -5.70
N GLY A 219 6.10 9.94 -5.10
CA GLY A 219 4.95 9.16 -5.58
C GLY A 219 4.47 9.43 -7.02
N MET A 220 4.92 10.52 -7.65
CA MET A 220 4.60 10.91 -9.04
C MET A 220 5.76 10.80 -10.03
N ASP A 221 6.84 10.07 -9.73
CA ASP A 221 7.89 9.85 -10.74
C ASP A 221 7.33 9.07 -11.94
N GLU A 222 7.06 9.79 -13.04
CA GLU A 222 6.43 9.28 -14.27
C GLU A 222 7.35 8.39 -15.10
N ASN A 223 8.62 8.24 -14.70
CA ASN A 223 9.59 7.48 -15.47
C ASN A 223 9.56 5.98 -15.09
N PRO A 224 9.14 5.07 -16.00
CA PRO A 224 9.02 3.63 -15.73
C PRO A 224 10.35 2.95 -15.35
N HIS A 225 11.48 3.58 -15.67
CA HIS A 225 12.83 3.08 -15.41
C HIS A 225 13.39 3.51 -14.04
N THR A 226 12.69 4.38 -13.31
CA THR A 226 13.08 4.85 -11.96
C THR A 226 12.23 4.22 -10.86
N ALA A 227 11.33 3.29 -11.19
CA ALA A 227 10.37 2.71 -10.25
C ALA A 227 11.02 2.30 -8.93
N GLY A 228 10.87 3.16 -7.92
CA GLY A 228 11.39 2.97 -6.58
C GLY A 228 10.67 1.85 -5.85
N ALA A 229 11.18 1.50 -4.67
CA ALA A 229 10.58 0.52 -3.79
C ALA A 229 9.12 0.87 -3.42
N GLY A 230 8.79 2.17 -3.32
CA GLY A 230 7.42 2.63 -3.08
C GLY A 230 6.43 2.12 -4.15
N HIS A 231 6.86 2.01 -5.41
CA HIS A 231 6.03 1.42 -6.48
C HIS A 231 5.89 -0.10 -6.34
N ALA A 232 6.93 -0.79 -5.84
CA ALA A 232 6.91 -2.23 -5.59
C ALA A 232 5.98 -2.61 -4.43
N LEU A 233 5.94 -1.79 -3.37
CA LEU A 233 5.02 -1.96 -2.25
C LEU A 233 3.55 -1.86 -2.71
N GLN A 234 3.24 -0.87 -3.56
CA GLN A 234 1.91 -0.70 -4.13
C GLN A 234 1.51 -1.84 -5.07
N ARG A 235 2.44 -2.42 -5.84
CA ARG A 235 2.16 -3.63 -6.65
C ARG A 235 1.82 -4.81 -5.76
N ARG A 236 2.59 -5.06 -4.69
CA ARG A 236 2.27 -6.14 -3.73
C ARG A 236 0.93 -5.92 -3.00
N LEU A 237 0.61 -4.69 -2.61
CA LEU A 237 -0.69 -4.34 -1.98
C LEU A 237 -1.86 -4.37 -2.98
N GLY A 238 -1.62 -4.02 -4.25
CA GLY A 238 -2.61 -4.03 -5.32
C GLY A 238 -2.91 -5.43 -5.88
N ASP A 239 -1.94 -6.33 -5.79
CA ASP A 239 -2.03 -7.72 -6.27
C ASP A 239 -2.44 -8.72 -5.18
N ILE A 240 -2.82 -8.26 -3.98
CA ILE A 240 -3.49 -9.14 -3.00
C ILE A 240 -4.78 -9.65 -3.67
N PRO A 241 -4.88 -10.95 -3.98
CA PRO A 241 -6.11 -11.49 -4.53
C PRO A 241 -7.20 -11.24 -3.49
N ARG A 242 -8.23 -10.49 -3.85
CA ARG A 242 -9.47 -10.48 -3.08
C ARG A 242 -10.00 -11.91 -3.15
N ASP A 243 -9.70 -12.70 -2.12
CA ASP A 243 -10.23 -14.03 -1.94
C ASP A 243 -11.76 -13.93 -2.04
N LYS A 244 -12.29 -14.31 -3.21
CA LYS A 244 -13.72 -14.49 -3.40
C LYS A 244 -14.03 -15.80 -2.72
N GLY A 245 -14.42 -15.70 -1.45
CA GLY A 245 -14.70 -16.86 -0.61
C GLY A 245 -15.47 -17.94 -1.36
N THR A 246 -14.78 -19.03 -1.66
CA THR A 246 -15.39 -20.31 -2.01
C THR A 246 -15.32 -21.19 -0.78
N ALA A 247 -16.38 -21.15 0.02
CA ALA A 247 -16.63 -22.12 1.06
C ALA A 247 -17.15 -23.43 0.42
N HIS A 248 -16.36 -24.51 0.49
CA HIS A 248 -16.78 -25.93 0.60
C HIS A 248 -15.60 -26.85 0.24
N ARG A 249 -15.38 -28.02 0.84
CA ARG A 249 -16.08 -28.83 1.85
C ARG A 249 -15.03 -29.86 2.32
N GLY A 250 -14.84 -30.04 3.63
CA GLY A 250 -14.10 -31.21 4.12
C GLY A 250 -14.91 -32.49 3.93
N PRO A 251 -14.27 -33.66 4.03
CA PRO A 251 -14.91 -34.73 4.78
C PRO A 251 -14.00 -35.37 5.82
N ASP A 252 -14.68 -35.85 6.85
CA ASP A 252 -14.26 -36.56 8.03
C ASP A 252 -13.31 -37.75 7.82
N GLY A 253 -12.47 -37.96 8.84
CA GLY A 253 -12.50 -39.19 9.64
C GLY A 253 -11.84 -40.44 9.06
N ASP A 254 -10.72 -40.86 9.67
CA ASP A 254 -10.75 -42.15 10.38
C ASP A 254 -9.66 -42.25 11.46
N ARG A 255 -10.08 -42.69 12.64
CA ARG A 255 -9.20 -43.17 13.71
C ARG A 255 -9.16 -44.69 13.59
N HIS A 256 -8.00 -45.33 13.69
CA HIS A 256 -7.78 -46.44 14.62
C HIS A 256 -6.33 -46.99 14.60
N ARG A 257 -5.74 -47.09 15.81
CA ARG A 257 -4.89 -48.14 16.43
C ARG A 257 -4.01 -49.00 15.51
N THR A 258 -2.71 -49.19 15.79
CA THR A 258 -2.07 -49.98 16.88
C THR A 258 -0.55 -49.69 16.85
N GLY A 259 0.33 -49.80 17.86
CA GLY A 259 0.41 -50.52 19.14
C GLY A 259 1.86 -51.04 19.31
N GLY A 260 2.46 -50.96 20.52
CA GLY A 260 3.73 -51.62 20.89
C GLY A 260 4.83 -50.66 21.39
N LEU A 261 4.99 -50.27 22.67
CA LEU A 261 5.43 -51.01 23.88
C LEU A 261 6.86 -51.63 23.82
N GLN A 262 7.81 -50.94 24.45
CA GLN A 262 8.90 -51.47 25.30
C GLN A 262 9.56 -50.27 26.02
N GLN A 263 9.30 -50.00 27.31
CA GLN A 263 9.91 -50.60 28.52
C GLN A 263 11.45 -50.57 28.49
N ARG A 264 12.22 -50.16 29.51
CA ARG A 264 11.97 -49.77 30.91
C ARG A 264 13.30 -49.24 31.51
N ASP A 265 13.17 -48.34 32.48
CA ASP A 265 13.82 -48.25 33.81
C ASP A 265 15.34 -48.43 33.99
N ALA A 266 15.93 -47.44 34.69
CA ALA A 266 16.88 -47.53 35.83
C ALA A 266 17.74 -46.23 35.85
N GLU A 267 17.45 -45.21 36.65
CA GLU A 267 17.80 -45.08 38.08
C GLU A 267 19.25 -45.46 38.44
N GLY A 268 20.07 -44.43 38.67
CA GLY A 268 20.97 -44.27 39.82
C GLY A 268 22.07 -45.29 40.09
N ALA A 269 23.33 -44.88 39.91
CA ALA A 269 24.40 -45.03 40.92
C ALA A 269 25.69 -44.33 40.46
N ALA A 270 26.23 -43.49 41.36
CA ALA A 270 27.62 -43.00 41.47
C ALA A 270 28.20 -42.14 40.33
#